data_AF-A0A3C1D274-F1
#
_entry.id   AF-A0A3C1D274-F1
#
_cell.length_a   1.000
_cell.length_b   1.000
_cell.length_c   1.000
_cell.angle_alpha   90.00
_cell.angle_beta   90.00
_cell.angle_gamma   90.00
#
_symmetry.space_group_name_H-M   'P 1'
#
loop_
_entity.id
_entity.type
_entity.pdbx_description
1 polymer ?
#
loop_
_entity_poly.entity_id
_entity_poly.type
_entity_poly.pdbx_seq_one_letter_code
_entity_poly.pdbx_strand_id
1 'polypeptide(L)' 'MTHRNSPLSVEGRRRLVERCKTRPIAHVAAEMGISRATASKWVHRHRE' A
#
# COMPACT_ATOMS: atom_id res chain seq x y z
N MET A 1 3.09 13.96 4.17
CA MET A 1 4.39 14.13 3.47
C MET A 1 4.66 12.93 2.55
N THR A 2 4.76 13.18 1.25
CA THR A 2 5.35 12.24 0.28
C THR A 2 6.82 12.60 0.12
N HIS A 3 7.69 11.82 0.73
CA HIS A 3 9.13 11.94 0.52
C HIS A 3 9.45 11.61 -0.95
N ARG A 4 10.43 12.31 -1.56
CA ARG A 4 10.84 12.10 -2.96
C ARG A 4 11.22 10.65 -3.26
N ASN A 5 11.78 9.95 -2.28
CA ASN A 5 12.21 8.54 -2.40
C ASN A 5 11.12 7.53 -1.96
N SER A 6 9.87 7.96 -1.79
CA SER A 6 8.78 7.04 -1.48
C SER A 6 8.50 6.17 -2.71
N PRO A 7 8.49 4.83 -2.59
CA PRO A 7 8.26 3.93 -3.73
C PRO A 7 6.85 4.06 -4.33
N LEU A 8 5.90 4.62 -3.57
CA LEU A 8 4.55 4.89 -4.04
C LEU A 8 4.21 6.38 -3.98
N SER A 9 3.58 6.85 -5.06
CA SER A 9 2.87 8.13 -5.12
C SER A 9 1.63 8.12 -4.22
N VAL A 10 0.99 9.28 -4.03
CA VAL A 10 -0.29 9.37 -3.28
C VAL A 10 -1.35 8.46 -3.91
N GLU A 11 -1.46 8.48 -5.23
CA GLU A 11 -2.37 7.60 -5.97
C GLU A 11 -2.00 6.12 -5.83
N GLY A 12 -0.71 5.79 -5.86
CA GLY A 12 -0.23 4.44 -5.61
C GLY A 12 -0.66 3.92 -4.24
N ARG A 13 -0.61 4.75 -3.20
CA ARG A 13 -1.09 4.40 -1.85
C ARG A 13 -2.61 4.22 -1.80
N ARG A 14 -3.39 5.05 -2.50
CA ARG A 14 -4.85 4.86 -2.61
C ARG A 14 -5.18 3.55 -3.33
N ARG A 15 -4.51 3.27 -4.45
CA ARG A 15 -4.68 2.04 -5.22
C ARG A 15 -4.31 0.79 -4.42
N LEU A 16 -3.29 0.87 -3.57
CA LEU A 16 -2.94 -0.18 -2.63
C LEU A 16 -4.13 -0.53 -1.72
N VAL A 17 -4.71 0.48 -1.06
CA VAL A 17 -5.81 0.27 -0.11
C VAL A 17 -7.04 -0.29 -0.82
N GLU A 18 -7.40 0.25 -1.98
CA GLU A 18 -8.52 -0.26 -2.78
C GLU A 18 -8.33 -1.72 -3.21
N ARG A 19 -7.14 -2.08 -3.70
CA ARG A 19 -6.85 -3.48 -4.09
C ARG A 19 -6.87 -4.44 -2.89
N CYS A 20 -6.45 -3.99 -1.73
CA CYS A 20 -6.46 -4.79 -0.49
C CYS A 20 -7.87 -5.01 0.09
N LYS A 21 -8.92 -4.41 -0.47
CA LYS A 21 -10.32 -4.69 -0.05
C LYS A 21 -10.80 -6.06 -0.52
N THR A 22 -10.36 -6.50 -1.69
CA THR A 22 -10.82 -7.74 -2.32
C THR A 22 -9.72 -8.79 -2.47
N ARG A 23 -8.44 -8.40 -2.28
CA ARG A 23 -7.28 -9.27 -2.51
C ARG A 23 -6.35 -9.31 -1.28
N PRO A 24 -5.62 -10.43 -1.05
CA PRO A 24 -4.66 -10.52 0.05
C PRO A 24 -3.54 -9.48 -0.05
N ILE A 25 -3.21 -8.84 1.08
CA ILE A 25 -2.18 -7.79 1.19
C ILE A 25 -0.82 -8.26 0.65
N ALA A 26 -0.46 -9.52 0.86
CA ALA A 26 0.81 -10.09 0.40
C ALA A 26 0.93 -10.04 -1.14
N HIS A 27 -0.14 -10.37 -1.86
CA HIS A 27 -0.13 -10.37 -3.33
C HIS A 27 -0.07 -8.93 -3.86
N VAL A 28 -0.87 -8.03 -3.29
CA VAL A 28 -0.88 -6.62 -3.71
C VAL A 28 0.47 -5.95 -3.41
N ALA A 29 1.12 -6.28 -2.29
CA ALA A 29 2.43 -5.76 -1.95
C ALA A 29 3.51 -6.19 -2.97
N ALA A 30 3.49 -7.47 -3.38
CA ALA A 30 4.39 -8.00 -4.39
C ALA A 30 4.19 -7.32 -5.76
N GLU A 31 2.95 -7.10 -6.21
CA GLU A 31 2.66 -6.38 -7.45
C GLU A 31 3.13 -4.93 -7.44
N MET A 32 3.14 -4.29 -6.27
CA MET A 32 3.47 -2.89 -6.10
C MET A 32 4.95 -2.67 -5.75
N GLY A 33 5.75 -3.74 -5.67
CA GLY A 33 7.18 -3.68 -5.35
C GLY A 33 7.48 -3.18 -3.94
N ILE A 34 6.57 -3.40 -2.98
CA ILE A 34 6.75 -3.00 -1.57
C ILE A 34 6.70 -4.20 -0.63
N SER A 35 7.28 -4.05 0.56
CA SER A 35 7.18 -5.10 1.57
C SER A 35 5.73 -5.25 2.06
N ARG A 36 5.35 -6.48 2.43
CA ARG A 36 4.05 -6.78 3.06
C ARG A 36 3.84 -5.94 4.33
N ALA A 37 4.88 -5.74 5.14
CA ALA A 37 4.79 -4.94 6.36
C ALA A 37 4.48 -3.47 6.06
N THR A 38 5.13 -2.89 5.03
CA THR A 38 4.82 -1.53 4.55
C THR A 38 3.38 -1.41 4.08
N ALA A 39 2.90 -2.40 3.33
CA ALA A 39 1.51 -2.43 2.86
C ALA A 39 0.51 -2.54 4.03
N SER A 40 0.77 -3.42 4.99
CA SER A 40 -0.06 -3.62 6.18
C SER A 40 -0.19 -2.35 7.01
N LYS A 41 0.93 -1.65 7.25
CA LYS A 41 0.93 -0.39 8.01
C LYS A 41 0.08 0.69 7.34
N TRP A 42 0.10 0.73 6.01
CA TRP A 42 -0.71 1.66 5.23
C TRP A 42 -2.20 1.32 5.26
N VAL A 43 -2.54 0.05 5.06
CA VAL A 43 -3.94 -0.40 5.09
C VAL A 43 -4.55 -0.19 6.47
N HIS A 44 -3.81 -0.48 7.55
CA HIS A 44 -4.28 -0.27 8.91
C HIS A 44 -4.56 1.21 9.20
N ARG A 45 -3.63 2.10 8.83
CA ARG A 45 -3.80 3.55 8.96
C ARG A 45 -5.00 4.12 8.20
N HIS A 46 -5.48 3.46 7.15
CA HIS A 46 -6.62 3.93 6.36
C HIS A 46 -7.96 3.39 6.84
N ARG A 47 -7.94 2.46 7.82
CA ARG A 47 -9.12 1.88 8.46
C ARG A 47 -9.40 2.51 9.83
N GLU A 48 -8.37 3.07 10.47
CA GLU A 48 -8.47 3.99 11.61
C GLU A 48 -8.85 5.40 11.13
#